data_AF-A0A380HQT2-F1
#
_entry.id   AF-A0A380HQT2-F1
#
_cell.length_a   1.000
_cell.length_b   1.000
_cell.length_c   1.000
_cell.angle_alpha   90.00
_cell.angle_beta   90.00
_cell.angle_gamma   90.00
#
_symmetry.space_group_name_H-M   'P 1'
#
loop_
_entity.id
_entity.type
_entity.pdbx_description
1 polymer ?
#
loop_
_entity_poly.entity_id
_entity_poly.type
_entity_poly.pdbx_seq_one_letter_code
_entity_poly.pdbx_strand_id
1 'polypeptide(L)' 'MILAWILVIIIISVITKWVVHLLTQRQSIYLTKLVITTSCIIQFIIVFFLMKAIVHYLAQALDVFYR' A
#
# COMPACT_ATOMS: atom_id res chain seq x y z
N MET A 1 -9.06 12.08 3.61
CA MET A 1 -9.08 10.76 2.94
C MET A 1 -7.71 10.31 2.45
N ILE A 2 -6.95 11.10 1.69
CA ILE A 2 -5.60 10.74 1.20
C ILE A 2 -4.63 10.40 2.34
N LEU A 3 -4.66 11.16 3.44
CA LEU A 3 -3.87 10.89 4.66
C LEU A 3 -4.16 9.52 5.28
N ALA A 4 -5.42 9.05 5.24
CA ALA A 4 -5.79 7.73 5.74
C ALA A 4 -5.18 6.62 4.88
N TRP A 5 -5.17 6.80 3.55
CA TRP A 5 -4.53 5.85 2.64
C TRP A 5 -3.00 5.79 2.82
N ILE A 6 -2.35 6.93 3.04
CA ILE A 6 -0.90 6.97 3.34
C ILE A 6 -0.62 6.23 4.65
N LEU A 7 -1.42 6.46 5.70
CA LEU A 7 -1.32 5.73 6.96
C LEU A 7 -1.48 4.22 6.78
N VAL A 8 -2.45 3.78 5.97
CA VAL A 8 -2.67 2.36 5.66
C VAL A 8 -1.44 1.76 4.95
N ILE A 9 -0.83 2.46 4.00
CA ILE A 9 0.40 2.00 3.31
C ILE A 9 1.56 1.86 4.31
N ILE A 10 1.73 2.81 5.22
CA ILE A 10 2.78 2.77 6.25
C ILE A 10 2.56 1.58 7.19
N ILE A 11 1.34 1.40 7.70
CA ILE A 11 1.01 0.29 8.60
C ILE A 11 1.27 -1.05 7.93
N ILE A 12 0.84 -1.24 6.69
CA ILE A 12 1.07 -2.47 5.94
C ILE A 12 2.56 -2.70 5.70
N SER A 13 3.32 -1.66 5.37
CA SER A 13 4.79 -1.76 5.25
C SER A 13 5.44 -2.22 6.56
N VAL A 14 5.06 -1.64 7.69
CA VAL A 14 5.61 -2.00 9.01
C VAL A 14 5.26 -3.44 9.37
N ILE A 15 3.99 -3.85 9.19
CA ILE A 15 3.54 -5.23 9.44
C ILE A 15 4.31 -6.21 8.55
N THR A 16 4.44 -5.91 7.26
CA THR A 16 5.17 -6.77 6.31
C THR A 16 6.62 -6.95 6.75
N LYS A 17 7.29 -5.86 7.15
CA LYS A 17 8.68 -5.90 7.62
C LYS A 17 8.81 -6.77 8.87
N TRP A 18 7.84 -6.68 9.77
CA TRP A 18 7.82 -7.46 11.01
C TRP A 18 7.57 -8.96 10.75
N VAL A 19 6.63 -9.29 9.87
CA VAL A 19 6.34 -10.67 9.45
C VAL A 19 7.54 -11.29 8.72
N VAL A 20 8.17 -10.54 7.80
CA VAL A 20 9.38 -10.98 7.09
C VAL A 20 10.53 -11.21 8.06
N HIS A 21 10.72 -10.33 9.06
CA HIS A 21 11.73 -10.51 10.09
C HIS A 21 11.50 -11.78 10.90
N LEU A 22 10.25 -12.03 11.34
CA LEU A 22 9.87 -13.22 12.09
C LEU A 22 10.09 -14.51 11.29
N LEU A 23 9.72 -14.51 9.99
CA LEU A 23 9.91 -15.66 9.10
C LEU A 23 11.38 -15.91 8.75
N THR A 24 12.17 -14.85 8.58
CA THR A 24 13.62 -14.95 8.34
C THR A 24 14.33 -15.56 9.56
N GLN A 25 13.88 -15.21 10.76
CA GLN A 25 14.41 -15.78 12.01
C GLN A 25 14.10 -17.28 12.15
N ARG A 26 13.04 -17.77 11.51
CA ARG A 26 12.70 -19.21 11.42
C ARG A 26 13.37 -19.95 10.24
N GLN A 27 14.32 -19.32 9.54
CA GLN A 27 15.00 -19.85 8.34
C GLN A 27 14.06 -20.37 7.23
N SER A 28 12.80 -19.92 7.21
CA SER A 28 11.82 -20.38 6.21
C SER A 28 11.88 -19.49 4.96
N ILE A 29 12.97 -19.62 4.20
CA ILE A 29 13.26 -18.79 3.02
C ILE A 29 12.11 -18.82 1.99
N TYR A 30 11.47 -19.99 1.83
CA TYR A 30 10.37 -20.18 0.90
C TYR A 30 9.10 -19.42 1.32
N LEU A 31 8.75 -19.49 2.61
CA LEU A 31 7.60 -18.75 3.14
C LEU A 31 7.88 -17.24 3.13
N THR A 32 9.12 -16.81 3.40
CA THR A 32 9.50 -15.39 3.36
C THR A 32 9.29 -14.81 1.97
N LYS A 33 9.75 -15.52 0.91
CA LYS A 33 9.52 -15.11 -0.48
C LYS A 33 8.02 -15.02 -0.80
N LEU A 34 7.24 -16.01 -0.36
CA LEU A 34 5.79 -16.03 -0.60
C LEU A 34 5.14 -14.80 0.02
N VAL A 35 5.42 -14.50 1.29
CA VAL A 35 4.88 -13.35 2.03
C VAL A 35 5.29 -12.01 1.40
N ILE A 36 6.54 -11.86 0.97
CA ILE A 36 6.99 -10.63 0.29
C ILE A 36 6.22 -10.44 -1.01
N THR A 37 6.04 -11.52 -1.79
CA THR A 37 5.34 -11.45 -3.08
C THR A 37 3.87 -11.08 -2.90
N THR A 38 3.17 -11.72 -1.96
CA THR A 38 1.78 -11.37 -1.65
C THR A 38 1.64 -9.96 -1.08
N SER A 39 2.55 -9.53 -0.19
CA SER A 39 2.50 -8.17 0.33
C SER A 39 2.72 -7.12 -0.77
N CYS A 40 3.64 -7.38 -1.70
CA CYS A 40 3.88 -6.48 -2.83
C CYS A 40 2.63 -6.33 -3.72
N ILE A 41 1.93 -7.44 -4.02
CA ILE A 41 0.67 -7.43 -4.77
C ILE A 41 -0.39 -6.59 -4.04
N ILE A 42 -0.54 -6.78 -2.73
CA ILE A 42 -1.50 -6.05 -1.90
C ILE A 42 -1.17 -4.55 -1.90
N GLN A 43 0.11 -4.17 -1.75
CA GLN A 43 0.54 -2.78 -1.82
C GLN A 43 0.23 -2.15 -3.18
N PHE A 44 0.41 -2.89 -4.27
CA PHE A 44 0.08 -2.41 -5.62
C PHE A 44 -1.42 -2.10 -5.77
N ILE A 45 -2.29 -2.98 -5.27
CA ILE A 45 -3.75 -2.78 -5.27
C ILE A 45 -4.11 -1.51 -4.49
N ILE A 46 -3.49 -1.31 -3.34
CA ILE A 46 -3.75 -0.13 -2.48
C ILE A 46 -3.30 1.16 -3.17
N VAL A 47 -2.12 1.16 -3.80
CA VAL A 47 -1.63 2.31 -4.58
C VAL A 47 -2.56 2.63 -5.74
N PHE A 48 -3.12 1.62 -6.41
CA PHE A 48 -4.10 1.82 -7.48
C PHE A 48 -5.36 2.55 -6.97
N PHE A 49 -5.90 2.12 -5.84
CA PHE A 49 -7.05 2.80 -5.21
C PHE A 49 -6.70 4.23 -4.78
N LEU A 50 -5.49 4.46 -4.26
CA LEU A 50 -5.01 5.80 -3.91
C LEU A 50 -4.96 6.70 -5.15
N MET A 51 -4.38 6.24 -6.26
CA MET A 51 -4.32 7.01 -7.51
C MET A 51 -5.70 7.35 -8.04
N LYS A 52 -6.65 6.40 -7.99
CA LYS A 52 -8.04 6.64 -8.39
C LYS A 52 -8.68 7.76 -7.54
N ALA A 53 -8.43 7.76 -6.24
CA ALA A 53 -8.92 8.81 -5.35
C ALA A 53 -8.27 10.17 -5.65
N ILE A 54 -6.95 10.21 -5.89
CA ILE A 54 -6.23 11.44 -6.26
C ILE A 54 -6.78 12.02 -7.56
N VAL A 55 -6.98 11.20 -8.59
CA VAL A 55 -7.55 11.65 -9.87
C VAL A 55 -8.95 12.22 -9.69
N HIS A 56 -9.77 11.59 -8.84
CA HIS A 56 -11.11 12.11 -8.53
C HIS A 56 -11.06 13.48 -7.85
N TYR A 57 -10.19 13.66 -6.84
CA TYR A 57 -9.99 14.96 -6.20
C TYR A 57 -9.43 16.00 -7.17
N LEU A 58 -8.53 15.61 -8.07
CA LEU A 58 -7.96 16.49 -9.09
C LEU A 58 -9.03 16.97 -10.06
N ALA A 59 -9.90 16.05 -10.52
CA ALA A 59 -11.03 16.38 -11.38
C ALA A 59 -12.01 17.33 -10.68
N GLN A 60 -12.29 17.11 -9.40
CA GLN A 60 -13.14 18.00 -8.60
C GLN A 60 -12.50 19.39 -8.41
N ALA A 61 -11.18 19.46 -8.20
CA ALA A 61 -10.48 20.74 -8.09
C ALA A 61 -10.46 21.50 -9.43
N LEU A 62 -10.24 20.79 -10.54
CA LEU A 62 -10.32 21.36 -11.88
C LEU A 62 -11.72 21.89 -12.19
N ASP A 63 -12.78 21.16 -11.84
CA ASP A 63 -14.16 21.59 -12.04
C ASP A 63 -14.49 22.89 -11.26
N VAL A 64 -13.96 23.03 -10.04
CA VAL A 64 -14.08 24.26 -9.25
C VAL A 64 -13.30 25.43 -9.85
N PHE A 65 -12.13 25.18 -10.44
CA PHE A 65 -11.30 26.23 -11.04
C PHE A 65 -11.73 26.64 -12.45
N TYR A 66 -12.47 25.79 -13.16
CA TYR A 66 -12.91 26.03 -14.54
C TYR A 66 -14.34 26.59 -14.63
N ARG A 67 -14.97 26.88 -13.49
CA ARG A 67 -16.29 27.51 -13.38
C ARG A 67 -16.16 28.97 -12.93
#